data_AF-A0A2S6GEI4-F1
#
_entry.id   AF-A0A2S6GEI4-F1
#
_cell.length_a   1.000
_cell.length_b   1.000
_cell.length_c   1.000
_cell.angle_alpha   90.00
_cell.angle_beta   90.00
_cell.angle_gamma   90.00
#
_symmetry.space_group_name_H-M   'P 1'
#
loop_
_entity.id
_entity.type
_entity.pdbx_description
1 polymer ?
#
loop_
_entity_poly.entity_id
_entity_poly.type
_entity_poly.pdbx_seq_one_letter_code
_entity_poly.pdbx_strand_id
1 'polypeptide(L)'
;MRELAGEIARRAVALTPAAGDPVAAVAALLVLDPRNTDHVEAVVTVIVCDALGDPWRETTANRWRALLPTWIRPQVIGATVQRLSAAGLLVTTGRWVRSTDRAGGNGGKPQPVYRLSIPGEDPPLPLARLGEVGPDSPTGT
;
A
#
# COMPACT_ATOMS: atom_id res chain seq x y z
N MET A 1 14.79 -12.72 0.01
CA MET A 1 14.32 -11.34 0.29
C MET A 1 14.35 -10.44 -0.93
N ARG A 2 15.52 -10.15 -1.53
CA ARG A 2 15.59 -9.31 -2.75
C ARG A 2 14.73 -9.85 -3.91
N GLU A 3 14.70 -11.17 -4.10
CA GLU A 3 13.91 -11.82 -5.15
C GLU A 3 12.38 -11.67 -4.95
N LEU A 4 11.90 -11.88 -3.72
CA LEU A 4 10.48 -11.67 -3.35
C LEU A 4 10.07 -10.20 -3.52
N ALA A 5 10.90 -9.26 -3.06
CA ALA A 5 10.65 -7.83 -3.23
C ALA A 5 10.60 -7.44 -4.73
N GLY A 6 11.49 -8.00 -5.54
CA GLY A 6 11.48 -7.81 -6.99
C GLY A 6 10.22 -8.35 -7.66
N GLU A 7 9.71 -9.51 -7.23
CA GLU A 7 8.46 -10.07 -7.76
C GLU A 7 7.24 -9.24 -7.36
N ILE A 8 7.17 -8.81 -6.09
CA ILE A 8 6.12 -7.91 -5.59
C ILE A 8 6.13 -6.59 -6.38
N ALA A 9 7.31 -6.01 -6.62
CA ALA A 9 7.45 -4.78 -7.40
C ALA A 9 6.95 -4.96 -8.84
N ARG A 10 7.33 -6.05 -9.53
CA ARG A 10 6.86 -6.34 -10.89
C ARG A 10 5.34 -6.41 -10.99
N ARG A 11 4.68 -7.08 -10.04
CA ARG A 11 3.21 -7.17 -9.99
C ARG A 11 2.56 -5.82 -9.75
N ALA A 12 3.10 -5.02 -8.83
CA ALA A 12 2.62 -3.68 -8.57
C ALA A 12 2.80 -2.75 -9.77
N VAL A 13 3.79 -2.99 -10.63
CA VAL A 13 4.03 -2.23 -11.88
C VAL A 13 3.05 -2.66 -12.98
N ALA A 14 2.73 -3.95 -13.11
CA ALA A 14 1.97 -4.51 -14.23
C ALA A 14 0.47 -4.16 -14.26
N LEU A 15 -0.12 -3.62 -13.18
CA LEU A 15 -1.56 -3.34 -13.13
C LEU A 15 -1.97 -2.12 -13.95
N THR A 16 -2.99 -2.25 -14.78
CA THR A 16 -3.64 -1.09 -15.40
C THR A 16 -4.35 -0.26 -14.31
N PRO A 17 -4.18 1.08 -14.27
CA PRO A 17 -4.97 1.93 -13.39
C PRO A 17 -6.48 1.74 -13.61
N ALA A 18 -7.28 1.89 -12.55
CA ALA A 18 -8.73 1.91 -12.69
C ALA A 18 -9.17 3.08 -13.59
N ALA A 19 -10.09 2.81 -14.52
CA ALA A 19 -10.60 3.84 -15.43
C ALA A 19 -11.28 4.97 -14.64
N GLY A 20 -10.92 6.22 -14.95
CA GLY A 20 -11.49 7.41 -14.30
C GLY A 20 -10.85 7.80 -12.96
N ASP A 21 -9.81 7.10 -12.49
CA ASP A 21 -9.06 7.50 -11.28
C ASP A 21 -7.73 8.19 -11.65
N PRO A 22 -7.69 9.55 -11.64
CA PRO A 22 -6.47 10.29 -11.97
C PRO A 22 -5.34 10.06 -10.97
N VAL A 23 -5.64 9.74 -9.70
CA VAL A 23 -4.61 9.46 -8.69
C VAL A 23 -3.96 8.11 -8.97
N ALA A 24 -4.75 7.09 -9.30
CA ALA A 24 -4.21 5.79 -9.71
C ALA A 24 -3.39 5.89 -11.00
N ALA A 25 -3.81 6.72 -11.96
CA ALA A 25 -3.07 6.97 -13.19
C ALA A 25 -1.71 7.63 -12.92
N VAL A 26 -1.67 8.70 -12.11
CA VAL A 26 -0.42 9.37 -11.73
C VAL A 26 0.49 8.44 -10.94
N ALA A 27 -0.06 7.67 -9.98
CA ALA A 27 0.72 6.71 -9.20
C ALA A 27 1.36 5.64 -10.10
N ALA A 28 0.62 5.12 -11.08
CA ALA A 28 1.15 4.18 -12.04
C ALA A 28 2.25 4.81 -12.90
N LEU A 29 2.07 6.04 -13.40
CA LEU A 29 3.11 6.74 -14.17
C LEU A 29 4.40 6.92 -13.36
N LEU A 30 4.29 7.30 -12.09
CA LEU A 30 5.46 7.46 -11.21
C LEU A 30 6.19 6.14 -10.96
N VAL A 31 5.47 5.04 -10.84
CA VAL A 31 6.05 3.71 -10.60
C VAL A 31 6.59 3.07 -11.88
N LEU A 32 6.02 3.40 -13.04
CA LEU A 32 6.44 2.92 -14.36
C LEU A 32 7.62 3.70 -14.95
N ASP A 33 7.86 4.94 -14.53
CA ASP A 33 8.99 5.74 -15.00
C ASP A 33 10.31 5.02 -14.66
N PRO A 34 11.14 4.63 -15.66
CA PRO A 34 12.42 3.95 -15.42
C PRO A 34 13.39 4.73 -14.52
N ARG A 35 13.26 6.05 -14.45
CA ARG A 35 14.06 6.90 -13.55
C ARG A 35 13.73 6.67 -12.09
N ASN A 36 12.60 6.03 -11.81
CA ASN A 36 12.12 5.73 -10.47
C ASN A 36 12.34 4.28 -10.03
N THR A 37 12.94 3.42 -10.87
CA THR A 37 13.11 1.98 -10.56
C THR A 37 13.81 1.75 -9.22
N ASP A 38 14.96 2.40 -8.97
CA ASP A 38 15.69 2.23 -7.71
C ASP A 38 14.90 2.75 -6.51
N HIS A 39 14.16 3.85 -6.70
CA HIS A 39 13.29 4.41 -5.66
C HIS A 39 12.16 3.44 -5.31
N VAL A 40 11.50 2.85 -6.31
CA VAL A 40 10.43 1.86 -6.12
C VAL A 40 10.98 0.60 -5.44
N GLU A 41 12.11 0.06 -5.91
CA GLU A 41 12.72 -1.14 -5.32
C GLU A 41 13.06 -0.92 -3.83
N ALA A 42 13.64 0.23 -3.49
CA ALA A 42 13.98 0.55 -2.11
C ALA A 42 12.73 0.71 -1.22
N VAL A 43 11.69 1.39 -1.70
CA VAL A 43 10.42 1.51 -0.96
C VAL A 43 9.77 0.14 -0.73
N VAL A 44 9.65 -0.67 -1.79
CA VAL A 44 9.07 -2.03 -1.68
C VAL A 44 9.88 -2.87 -0.70
N THR A 45 11.22 -2.86 -0.82
CA THR A 45 12.10 -3.63 0.06
C THR A 45 11.88 -3.26 1.52
N VAL A 46 11.87 -1.97 1.85
CA VAL A 46 11.70 -1.50 3.23
C VAL A 46 10.33 -1.91 3.79
N ILE A 47 9.25 -1.72 3.02
CA ILE A 47 7.89 -2.10 3.47
C ILE A 47 7.77 -3.61 3.68
N VAL A 48 8.26 -4.41 2.74
CA VAL A 48 8.19 -5.88 2.81
C VAL A 48 9.04 -6.40 3.97
N CYS A 49 10.25 -5.87 4.18
CA CYS A 49 11.09 -6.22 5.32
C CYS A 49 10.42 -5.87 6.66
N ASP A 50 9.84 -4.67 6.81
CA ASP A 50 9.14 -4.27 8.04
C ASP A 50 7.95 -5.17 8.33
N ALA A 51 7.13 -5.47 7.32
CA ALA A 51 5.99 -6.36 7.46
C ALA A 51 6.43 -7.79 7.82
N LEU A 52 7.44 -8.35 7.14
CA LEU A 52 7.92 -9.72 7.43
C LEU A 52 8.60 -9.86 8.80
N GLY A 53 9.08 -8.76 9.38
CA GLY A 53 9.57 -8.74 10.76
C GLY A 53 8.46 -8.75 11.81
N ASP A 54 7.20 -8.59 11.40
CA ASP A 54 6.02 -8.61 12.27
C ASP A 54 5.33 -9.99 12.24
N PRO A 55 4.99 -10.59 13.41
CA PRO A 55 4.33 -11.91 13.45
C PRO A 55 3.00 -12.00 12.68
N TRP A 56 2.29 -10.87 12.52
CA TRP A 56 1.03 -10.82 11.78
C TRP A 56 1.21 -10.31 10.35
N ARG A 57 2.46 -10.11 9.91
CA ARG A 57 2.82 -9.50 8.63
C ARG A 57 2.29 -8.08 8.49
N GLU A 58 2.16 -7.35 9.60
CA GLU A 58 1.56 -6.03 9.62
C GLU A 58 2.58 -4.89 9.57
N THR A 59 2.17 -3.79 8.94
CA THR A 59 3.03 -2.64 8.72
C THR A 59 2.23 -1.33 8.73
N THR A 60 2.91 -0.22 9.01
CA THR A 60 2.35 1.14 8.98
C THR A 60 3.40 2.13 8.50
N ALA A 61 2.97 3.27 7.97
CA ALA A 61 3.90 4.30 7.54
C ALA A 61 4.69 4.95 8.69
N ASN A 62 4.25 4.80 9.94
CA ASN A 62 5.08 5.17 11.10
C ASN A 62 6.31 4.27 11.25
N ARG A 63 6.22 2.99 10.87
CA ARG A 63 7.31 2.02 11.02
C ARG A 63 8.33 2.15 9.90
N TRP A 64 7.89 2.09 8.64
CA TRP A 64 8.83 2.04 7.53
C TRP A 64 9.39 3.40 7.10
N ARG A 65 8.73 4.54 7.36
CA ARG A 65 9.24 5.85 6.89
C ARG A 65 10.62 6.19 7.45
N ALA A 66 10.88 5.85 8.71
CA ALA A 66 12.18 6.09 9.34
C ALA A 66 13.30 5.19 8.78
N LEU A 67 12.93 4.09 8.11
CA LEU A 67 13.86 3.13 7.51
C LEU A 67 14.17 3.44 6.04
N LEU A 68 13.45 4.38 5.42
CA LEU A 68 13.66 4.74 4.04
C LEU A 68 14.97 5.53 3.87
N PRO A 69 15.81 5.16 2.89
CA PRO A 69 16.96 5.97 2.49
C PRO A 69 16.59 7.41 2.14
N THR A 70 17.44 8.37 2.54
CA THR A 70 17.19 9.81 2.38
C THR A 70 17.18 10.28 0.93
N TRP A 71 17.75 9.50 0.00
CA TRP A 71 17.73 9.80 -1.43
C TRP A 71 16.37 9.48 -2.10
N ILE A 72 15.43 8.84 -1.40
CA ILE A 72 14.12 8.49 -1.95
C ILE A 72 13.24 9.73 -2.13
N ARG A 73 12.66 9.87 -3.33
CA ARG A 73 11.71 10.93 -3.64
C ARG A 73 10.38 10.70 -2.92
N PRO A 74 9.88 11.66 -2.12
CA PRO A 74 8.64 11.49 -1.36
C PRO A 74 7.41 11.11 -2.19
N GLN A 75 7.31 11.60 -3.43
CA GLN A 75 6.18 11.32 -4.32
C GLN A 75 6.11 9.85 -4.72
N VAL A 76 7.26 9.18 -4.85
CA VAL A 76 7.36 7.77 -5.24
C VAL A 76 6.88 6.86 -4.10
N ILE A 77 7.05 7.28 -2.84
CA ILE A 77 6.60 6.53 -1.66
C ILE A 77 5.08 6.32 -1.71
N GLY A 78 4.32 7.41 -1.81
CA GLY A 78 2.86 7.35 -1.85
C GLY A 78 2.33 6.58 -3.06
N ALA A 79 2.95 6.80 -4.23
CA ALA A 79 2.62 6.07 -5.45
C ALA A 79 2.87 4.56 -5.29
N THR A 80 4.01 4.16 -4.72
CA THR A 80 4.36 2.76 -4.50
C THR A 80 3.37 2.09 -3.53
N VAL A 81 3.04 2.73 -2.41
CA VAL A 81 2.04 2.20 -1.46
C VAL A 81 0.68 2.04 -2.12
N GLN A 82 0.22 3.03 -2.90
CA GLN A 82 -1.05 2.94 -3.64
C GLN A 82 -1.05 1.74 -4.58
N ARG A 83 0.06 1.52 -5.31
CA ARG A 83 0.19 0.42 -6.27
C ARG A 83 0.26 -0.95 -5.61
N LEU A 84 0.95 -1.07 -4.48
CA LEU A 84 0.94 -2.29 -3.68
C LEU A 84 -0.46 -2.61 -3.14
N SER A 85 -1.21 -1.59 -2.71
CA SER A 85 -2.59 -1.77 -2.25
C SER A 85 -3.53 -2.15 -3.40
N ALA A 86 -3.41 -1.50 -4.55
CA ALA A 86 -4.18 -1.84 -5.75
C ALA A 86 -3.87 -3.26 -6.26
N ALA A 87 -2.65 -3.75 -6.03
CA ALA A 87 -2.24 -5.11 -6.33
C ALA A 87 -2.72 -6.16 -5.32
N GLY A 88 -3.39 -5.75 -4.24
CA GLY A 88 -3.77 -6.64 -3.15
C GLY A 88 -2.58 -7.17 -2.35
N LEU A 89 -1.40 -6.57 -2.48
CA LEU A 89 -0.17 -6.95 -1.77
C LEU A 89 -0.09 -6.24 -0.42
N LEU A 90 -0.61 -5.02 -0.31
CA LEU A 90 -0.90 -4.37 0.97
C LEU A 90 -2.40 -4.30 1.17
N VAL A 91 -2.91 -5.02 2.17
CA VAL A 91 -4.34 -5.09 2.44
C VAL A 91 -4.64 -4.36 3.73
N THR A 92 -5.61 -3.45 3.72
CA THR A 92 -6.01 -2.74 4.94
C THR A 92 -6.63 -3.74 5.94
N THR A 93 -6.22 -3.67 7.19
CA THR A 93 -6.73 -4.55 8.26
C THR A 93 -8.05 -4.06 8.86
N GLY A 94 -8.53 -2.89 8.44
CA GLY A 94 -9.63 -2.15 9.08
C GLY A 94 -9.20 -1.40 10.35
N ARG A 95 -7.99 -1.63 10.86
CA ARG A 95 -7.43 -0.88 12.00
C ARG A 95 -6.67 0.36 11.53
N TRP A 96 -6.68 1.38 12.39
CA TRP A 96 -6.07 2.68 12.12
C TRP A 96 -5.21 3.11 13.29
N VAL A 97 -4.09 3.78 13.00
CA VAL A 97 -3.21 4.39 14.00
C VAL A 97 -3.01 5.88 13.70
N ARG A 98 -2.57 6.64 14.70
CA ARG A 98 -2.26 8.07 14.52
C ARG A 98 -0.89 8.23 13.86
N SER A 99 -0.81 9.05 12.82
CA SER A 99 0.44 9.34 12.14
C SER A 99 1.39 10.19 12.98
N THR A 100 2.66 9.77 13.01
CA THR A 100 3.76 10.49 13.66
C THR A 100 4.49 11.42 12.70
N ASP A 101 4.13 11.43 11.41
CA ASP A 101 4.75 12.25 10.36
C ASP A 101 4.38 13.73 10.48
N ARG A 102 5.12 14.45 11.31
CA ARG A 102 4.97 15.91 11.48
C ARG A 102 5.55 16.69 10.29
N ALA A 103 6.65 16.21 9.72
CA ALA A 103 7.34 16.90 8.63
C ALA A 103 6.49 16.97 7.35
N GLY A 104 5.76 15.89 7.02
CA GLY A 104 4.82 15.84 5.90
C GLY A 104 3.43 16.39 6.19
N GLY A 105 3.22 17.04 7.35
CA GLY A 105 1.90 17.59 7.72
C GLY A 105 0.83 16.54 7.99
N ASN A 106 1.22 15.30 8.29
CA ASN A 106 0.32 14.19 8.56
C ASN A 106 0.18 13.87 10.06
N GLY A 107 0.83 14.63 10.93
CA GLY A 107 0.81 14.41 12.38
C GLY A 107 -0.62 14.32 12.92
N GLY A 108 -0.93 13.25 13.65
CA GLY A 108 -2.25 13.02 14.26
C GLY A 108 -3.35 12.56 13.28
N LYS A 109 -3.13 12.62 11.96
CA LYS A 109 -4.10 12.10 10.99
C LYS A 109 -4.20 10.57 11.09
N PRO A 110 -5.39 9.98 10.85
CA PRO A 110 -5.52 8.54 10.80
C PRO A 110 -4.72 7.99 9.62
N GLN A 111 -3.99 6.91 9.84
CA GLN A 111 -3.40 6.09 8.78
C GLN A 111 -3.79 4.63 8.98
N PRO A 112 -3.96 3.86 7.91
CA PRO A 112 -4.32 2.46 8.01
C PRO A 112 -3.15 1.61 8.49
N VAL A 113 -3.47 0.52 9.18
CA VAL A 113 -2.57 -0.61 9.35
C VAL A 113 -2.78 -1.56 8.19
N TYR A 114 -1.70 -1.88 7.48
CA TYR A 114 -1.72 -2.82 6.36
C TYR A 114 -1.21 -4.17 6.83
N ARG A 115 -1.71 -5.24 6.21
CA ARG A 115 -1.14 -6.58 6.25
C ARG A 115 -0.53 -6.87 4.88
N LEU A 116 0.71 -7.37 4.87
CA LEU A 116 1.33 -7.88 3.67
C LEU A 116 0.67 -9.21 3.28
N SER A 117 0.22 -9.27 2.03
CA SER A 117 -0.36 -10.45 1.42
C SER A 117 0.61 -11.02 0.39
N ILE A 118 1.04 -12.27 0.57
CA ILE A 118 1.95 -12.96 -0.36
C ILE A 118 1.14 -13.99 -1.14
N PRO A 119 0.92 -13.78 -2.44
CA PRO A 119 0.11 -14.69 -3.24
C PRO A 119 0.77 -16.08 -3.31
N GLY A 120 0.00 -17.12 -3.02
CA GLY A 120 0.48 -18.50 -2.96
C GLY A 120 0.84 -18.99 -1.54
N GLU A 121 0.97 -18.08 -0.58
CA GLU A 121 1.10 -18.43 0.85
C GLU A 121 -0.19 -18.14 1.62
N ASP A 122 -0.90 -17.07 1.26
CA ASP A 122 -2.12 -16.68 1.94
C ASP A 122 -3.35 -17.33 1.26
N PRO A 123 -4.33 -17.86 2.03
CA PRO A 123 -5.63 -18.21 1.49
C PRO A 123 -6.28 -16.97 0.86
N PRO A 124 -7.06 -17.12 -0.22
CA PRO A 124 -7.73 -15.99 -0.86
C PRO A 124 -8.54 -15.23 0.19
N LEU A 125 -8.29 -13.93 0.30
CA LEU A 125 -9.07 -13.07 1.18
C LEU A 125 -10.54 -13.17 0.80
N PRO A 126 -11.46 -13.39 1.75
CA PRO A 126 -12.87 -13.33 1.44
C PRO A 126 -13.20 -11.92 0.96
N LEU A 127 -13.65 -11.81 -0.30
CA LEU A 127 -14.19 -10.60 -0.93
C LEU A 127 -15.47 -10.07 -0.23
N ALA A 128 -15.90 -10.70 0.86
CA ALA A 128 -17.11 -10.32 1.59
C ALA A 128 -16.80 -9.27 2.66
N ARG A 129 -16.67 -7.98 2.28
CA ARG A 129 -17.08 -6.80 3.08
C ARG A 129 -17.16 -5.50 2.25
N LEU A 130 -17.66 -5.59 1.00
CA LEU A 130 -18.00 -4.39 0.21
C LEU A 130 -19.50 -4.32 -0.17
N GLY A 131 -20.36 -5.13 0.46
CA GLY A 131 -21.79 -5.20 0.16
C GLY A 131 -22.77 -4.82 1.29
N GLU A 132 -22.32 -4.62 2.53
CA GLU A 132 -23.22 -4.42 3.69
C GLU A 132 -23.00 -3.06 4.37
N VAL A 133 -22.97 -1.96 3.61
CA VAL A 133 -23.32 -0.64 4.16
C VAL A 133 -23.97 0.17 3.03
N GLY A 134 -25.28 -0.01 2.86
CA GLY A 134 -26.17 0.82 2.04
C GLY A 134 -27.48 1.00 2.80
N PRO A 135 -28.13 2.17 2.73
CA PRO A 135 -29.02 2.66 3.78
C PRO A 135 -30.33 1.88 3.81
N ASP A 136 -30.73 1.45 5.02
CA ASP A 136 -32.12 1.09 5.31
C ASP A 136 -33.00 2.32 5.02
N SER A 137 -33.61 2.35 3.84
CA SER A 137 -34.77 3.19 3.57
C SER A 137 -36.02 2.35 3.87
N PRO A 138 -36.85 2.71 4.85
CA PRO A 138 -38.10 2.01 5.05
C PRO A 138 -39.03 2.30 3.87
N THR A 139 -39.45 1.23 3.19
CA THR A 139 -40.51 1.27 2.19
C THR A 139 -41.82 1.55 2.90
N GLY A 140 -42.51 2.61 2.50
CA GLY A 140 -43.85 2.89 2.97
C GLY A 140 -44.87 1.86 2.47
N THR A 141 -45.87 1.62 3.31
CA THR A 141 -47.27 1.39 2.94
C THR A 141 -48.12 2.08 3.99
#